data_AF-A0A2M8FS80-F1
#
_entry.id   AF-A0A2M8FS80-F1
#
_cell.length_a   1.000
_cell.length_b   1.000
_cell.length_c   1.000
_cell.angle_alpha   90.00
_cell.angle_beta   90.00
_cell.angle_gamma   90.00
#
_symmetry.space_group_name_H-M   'P 1'
#
loop_
_entity.id
_entity.type
_entity.pdbx_description
1 polymer ?
#
loop_
_entity_poly.entity_id
_entity_poly.type
_entity_poly.pdbx_seq_one_letter_code
_entity_poly.pdbx_strand_id
1 'polypeptide(L)'
;MKTKATKLFDDAAAKLNQAKEEIFRPQEDLVSFVVCKNSQFAIENFLKGYLMNNNVDPSKYNTLDLLLSKCKKINKKFESISLSPLQCTSHDLETKICSDTEKVCSCFNVAENLSIFLKKEKIIE
;
A
#
# COMPACT_ATOMS: atom_id res chain seq x y z
N MET A 1 -13.71 -9.06 -13.18
CA MET A 1 -13.05 -7.96 -12.42
C MET A 1 -12.73 -8.38 -10.99
N LYS A 2 -13.68 -8.96 -10.24
CA LYS A 2 -13.44 -9.46 -8.86
C LYS A 2 -12.24 -10.40 -8.72
N THR A 3 -12.06 -11.39 -9.59
CA THR A 3 -10.89 -12.30 -9.56
C THR A 3 -9.54 -11.57 -9.70
N LYS A 4 -9.50 -10.48 -10.49
CA LYS A 4 -8.29 -9.66 -10.61
C LYS A 4 -8.07 -8.80 -9.36
N ALA A 5 -9.14 -8.31 -8.73
CA ALA A 5 -9.06 -7.61 -7.46
C ALA A 5 -8.55 -8.51 -6.33
N THR A 6 -9.05 -9.75 -6.24
CA THR A 6 -8.55 -10.75 -5.28
C THR A 6 -7.06 -10.99 -5.44
N LYS A 7 -6.59 -11.21 -6.67
CA LYS A 7 -5.15 -11.37 -6.92
C LYS A 7 -4.33 -10.16 -6.45
N LEU A 8 -4.80 -8.94 -6.67
CA LEU A 8 -4.13 -7.74 -6.18
C LEU A 8 -4.07 -7.70 -4.65
N PHE A 9 -5.12 -8.13 -3.96
CA PHE A 9 -5.12 -8.22 -2.50
C PHE A 9 -4.15 -9.30 -1.99
N ASP A 10 -4.13 -10.46 -2.62
CA ASP A 10 -3.21 -11.55 -2.27
C ASP A 10 -1.74 -11.13 -2.48
N ASP A 11 -1.44 -10.52 -3.63
CA ASP A 11 -0.11 -10.01 -3.96
C ASP A 11 0.31 -8.91 -2.96
N ALA A 12 -0.62 -8.01 -2.58
CA ALA A 12 -0.38 -6.97 -1.59
C ALA A 12 -0.09 -7.56 -0.20
N ALA A 13 -0.88 -8.54 0.25
CA ALA A 13 -0.69 -9.21 1.53
C ALA A 13 0.65 -9.97 1.58
N ALA A 14 1.00 -10.66 0.50
CA ALA A 14 2.28 -11.36 0.40
C ALA A 14 3.47 -10.39 0.51
N LYS A 15 3.42 -9.23 -0.18
CA LYS A 15 4.47 -8.22 -0.06
C LYS A 15 4.51 -7.52 1.30
N LEU A 16 3.36 -7.26 1.90
CA LEU A 16 3.32 -6.71 3.25
C LEU A 16 3.96 -7.68 4.26
N ASN A 17 3.72 -8.99 4.13
CA ASN A 17 4.38 -10.00 4.98
C ASN A 17 5.90 -10.03 4.76
N GLN A 18 6.38 -9.94 3.51
CA GLN A 18 7.83 -9.82 3.25
C GLN A 18 8.44 -8.55 3.86
N ALA A 19 7.74 -7.42 3.79
CA ALA A 19 8.18 -6.19 4.45
C ALA A 19 8.20 -6.34 5.98
N LYS A 20 7.23 -7.07 6.53
CA LYS A 20 7.12 -7.38 7.96
C LYS A 20 8.29 -8.24 8.44
N GLU A 21 8.63 -9.31 7.73
CA GLU A 21 9.77 -10.16 8.07
C GLU A 21 11.08 -9.37 8.08
N GLU A 22 11.23 -8.47 7.11
CA GLU A 22 12.44 -7.66 6.96
C GLU A 22 12.57 -6.57 8.02
N ILE A 23 11.49 -5.86 8.36
CA ILE A 23 11.53 -4.78 9.38
C ILE A 23 11.80 -5.29 10.80
N PHE A 24 11.53 -6.58 11.07
CA PHE A 24 11.83 -7.21 12.34
C PHE A 24 13.26 -7.79 12.44
N ARG A 25 14.09 -7.62 11.41
CA ARG A 25 15.52 -7.94 11.49
C ARG A 25 16.25 -6.94 12.40
N PRO A 26 17.39 -7.34 13.00
CA PRO A 26 18.31 -6.41 13.64
C PRO A 26 18.67 -5.24 12.71
N GLN A 27 18.90 -4.05 13.29
CA GLN A 27 19.17 -2.84 12.49
C GLN A 27 20.37 -2.99 11.55
N GLU A 28 21.39 -3.74 11.95
CA GLU A 28 22.58 -4.04 11.14
C GLU A 28 22.29 -4.94 9.92
N ASP A 29 21.23 -5.75 9.99
CA ASP A 29 20.81 -6.68 8.94
C ASP A 29 19.59 -6.17 8.14
N LEU A 30 19.03 -5.02 8.53
CA LEU A 30 17.83 -4.44 7.91
C LEU A 30 18.14 -3.92 6.51
N VAL A 31 17.48 -4.49 5.51
CA VAL A 31 17.51 -4.00 4.13
C VAL A 31 16.35 -3.01 3.91
N SER A 32 16.57 -1.75 4.28
CA SER A 32 15.65 -0.61 4.11
C SER A 32 14.93 -0.57 2.75
N PHE A 33 15.66 -0.87 1.68
CA PHE A 33 15.14 -0.92 0.32
C PHE A 33 13.99 -1.93 0.17
N VAL A 34 14.15 -3.14 0.72
CA VAL A 34 13.18 -4.23 0.61
C VAL A 34 11.89 -3.85 1.32
N VAL A 35 11.98 -3.34 2.55
CA VAL A 35 10.81 -2.89 3.31
C VAL A 35 10.07 -1.77 2.58
N CYS A 36 10.78 -0.73 2.12
CA CYS A 36 10.14 0.40 1.42
C CYS A 36 9.46 -0.06 0.11
N LYS A 37 10.14 -0.84 -0.74
CA LYS A 37 9.56 -1.30 -2.01
C LYS A 37 8.39 -2.26 -1.83
N ASN A 38 8.50 -3.22 -0.91
CA ASN A 38 7.41 -4.13 -0.63
C ASN A 38 6.21 -3.41 0.00
N SER A 39 6.43 -2.43 0.87
CA SER A 39 5.35 -1.64 1.47
C SER A 39 4.66 -0.75 0.43
N GLN A 40 5.41 -0.07 -0.44
CA GLN A 40 4.86 0.71 -1.55
C GLN A 40 3.99 -0.16 -2.47
N PHE A 41 4.50 -1.33 -2.85
CA PHE A 41 3.77 -2.30 -3.67
C PHE A 41 2.48 -2.76 -2.98
N ALA A 42 2.53 -3.04 -1.69
CA ALA A 42 1.36 -3.44 -0.92
C ALA A 42 0.30 -2.33 -0.90
N ILE A 43 0.68 -1.08 -0.61
CA ILE A 43 -0.23 0.07 -0.60
C ILE A 43 -0.89 0.23 -1.96
N GLU A 44 -0.09 0.23 -3.02
CA GLU A 44 -0.59 0.37 -4.39
C GLU A 44 -1.62 -0.71 -4.73
N ASN A 45 -1.29 -1.98 -4.50
CA ASN A 45 -2.16 -3.09 -4.87
C ASN A 45 -3.40 -3.19 -3.99
N PHE A 46 -3.34 -2.80 -2.72
CA PHE A 46 -4.54 -2.65 -1.90
C PHE A 46 -5.49 -1.59 -2.46
N LEU A 47 -4.99 -0.42 -2.86
CA LEU A 47 -5.82 0.63 -3.43
C LEU A 47 -6.37 0.22 -4.82
N LYS A 48 -5.52 -0.31 -5.69
CA LYS A 48 -5.92 -0.81 -7.03
C LYS A 48 -6.94 -1.94 -6.92
N GLY A 49 -6.72 -2.90 -6.02
CA GLY A 49 -7.62 -4.00 -5.74
C GLY A 49 -8.99 -3.49 -5.28
N TYR A 50 -9.02 -2.50 -4.39
CA TYR A 50 -10.27 -1.88 -3.95
C TYR A 50 -11.04 -1.20 -5.09
N LEU A 51 -10.35 -0.41 -5.93
CA LEU A 51 -10.97 0.21 -7.10
C LEU A 51 -11.53 -0.84 -8.07
N MET A 52 -10.75 -1.87 -8.37
CA MET A 52 -11.19 -2.96 -9.26
C MET A 52 -12.37 -3.76 -8.69
N ASN A 53 -12.41 -3.97 -7.38
CA ASN A 53 -13.54 -4.63 -6.71
C ASN A 53 -14.83 -3.81 -6.82
N ASN A 54 -14.70 -2.49 -6.99
CA ASN A 54 -15.79 -1.54 -7.24
C ASN A 54 -15.98 -1.20 -8.73
N ASN A 55 -15.45 -2.02 -9.64
CA ASN A 55 -15.53 -1.85 -11.10
C ASN A 55 -14.92 -0.54 -11.63
N VAL A 56 -13.98 0.05 -10.90
CA VAL A 56 -13.20 1.22 -11.33
C VAL A 56 -11.86 0.74 -11.87
N ASP A 57 -11.52 1.14 -13.10
CA ASP A 57 -10.24 0.85 -13.73
C ASP A 57 -9.11 1.71 -13.11
N PRO A 58 -8.13 1.10 -12.43
CA PRO A 58 -7.05 1.83 -11.78
C PRO A 58 -5.93 2.27 -12.73
N SER A 59 -5.91 1.82 -13.98
CA SER A 59 -4.82 2.11 -14.94
C SER A 59 -4.61 3.61 -15.20
N LYS A 60 -5.65 4.41 -14.96
CA LYS A 60 -5.66 5.87 -15.14
C LYS A 60 -5.10 6.64 -13.93
N TYR A 61 -4.69 5.95 -12.86
CA TYR A 61 -4.22 6.54 -11.62
C TYR A 61 -2.80 6.04 -11.33
N ASN A 62 -1.83 6.86 -11.71
CA ASN A 62 -0.40 6.54 -11.72
C ASN A 62 0.33 6.90 -10.41
N THR A 63 -0.37 7.48 -9.42
CA THR A 63 0.21 7.84 -8.13
C THR A 63 -0.65 7.31 -6.98
N LEU A 64 -0.04 7.10 -5.81
CA LEU A 64 -0.75 6.64 -4.61
C LEU A 64 -1.81 7.66 -4.16
N ASP A 65 -1.52 8.96 -4.31
CA ASP A 65 -2.46 10.03 -3.98
C ASP A 65 -3.71 9.98 -4.87
N LEU A 66 -3.54 9.75 -6.18
CA LEU A 66 -4.66 9.63 -7.10
C LEU A 66 -5.50 8.39 -6.79
N LEU A 67 -4.86 7.25 -6.55
CA LEU A 67 -5.53 6.01 -6.17
C LEU A 67 -6.34 6.17 -4.89
N LEU A 68 -5.75 6.73 -3.83
CA LEU A 68 -6.42 6.94 -2.56
C LEU A 68 -7.56 7.97 -2.69
N SER A 69 -7.35 9.06 -3.44
CA SER A 69 -8.39 10.05 -3.72
C SER A 69 -9.63 9.40 -4.35
N LYS A 70 -9.45 8.44 -5.27
CA LYS A 70 -10.56 7.69 -5.85
C LYS A 70 -11.21 6.74 -4.85
N CYS A 71 -10.44 6.05 -4.01
CA CYS A 71 -10.99 5.21 -2.95
C CYS A 71 -11.89 6.03 -2.01
N LYS A 72 -11.46 7.24 -1.60
CA LYS A 72 -12.21 8.19 -0.77
C LYS A 72 -13.53 8.64 -1.39
N LYS A 73 -13.62 8.71 -2.72
CA LYS A 73 -14.87 9.05 -3.43
C LYS A 73 -15.88 7.91 -3.41
N ILE A 74 -15.42 6.66 -3.32
CA ILE A 74 -16.28 5.46 -3.30
C ILE A 74 -16.70 5.15 -1.86
N ASN A 75 -15.75 5.15 -0.92
CA ASN A 75 -16.01 4.92 0.50
C ASN A 75 -15.31 6.00 1.32
N LYS A 76 -16.13 6.86 1.95
CA LYS A 76 -15.66 7.98 2.76
C LYS A 76 -14.82 7.58 3.96
N LYS A 77 -14.92 6.33 4.44
CA LYS A 77 -14.09 5.85 5.55
C LYS A 77 -12.59 5.79 5.21
N PHE A 78 -12.22 5.78 3.92
CA PHE A 78 -10.83 5.94 3.50
C PHE A 78 -10.24 7.31 3.87
N GLU A 79 -11.05 8.30 4.29
CA GLU A 79 -10.54 9.56 4.85
C GLU A 79 -9.71 9.34 6.13
N SER A 80 -9.90 8.20 6.83
CA SER A 80 -9.05 7.78 7.96
C SER A 80 -7.64 7.32 7.54
N ILE A 81 -7.42 7.03 6.25
CA ILE A 81 -6.11 6.65 5.72
C ILE A 81 -5.36 7.92 5.27
N SER A 82 -4.18 8.11 5.84
CA SER A 82 -3.23 9.16 5.44
C SER A 82 -1.96 8.56 4.85
N LEU A 83 -1.57 9.07 3.68
CA LEU A 83 -0.27 8.80 3.09
C LEU A 83 0.76 9.91 3.40
N SER A 84 0.39 10.92 4.19
CA SER A 84 1.28 12.04 4.52
C SER A 84 2.65 11.65 5.11
N PRO A 85 2.83 10.51 5.80
CA PRO A 85 4.16 10.08 6.23
C PRO A 85 5.09 9.68 5.08
N LEU A 86 4.55 9.47 3.87
CA LEU A 86 5.29 9.01 2.71
C LEU A 86 5.71 10.21 1.84
N GLN A 87 7.01 10.29 1.51
CA GLN A 87 7.55 11.38 0.69
C GLN A 87 7.48 11.12 -0.82
N CYS A 88 6.91 9.98 -1.24
CA CYS A 88 6.94 9.48 -2.61
C CYS A 88 5.54 9.30 -3.25
N THR A 89 4.48 9.80 -2.61
CA THR A 89 3.08 9.50 -2.99
C THR A 89 2.62 10.16 -4.27
N SER A 90 3.23 11.28 -4.61
CA SER A 90 2.88 12.16 -5.74
C SER A 90 3.69 11.90 -7.00
N HIS A 91 4.60 10.93 -6.97
CA HIS A 91 5.48 10.59 -8.09
C HIS A 91 5.03 9.28 -8.73
N ASP A 92 5.42 9.04 -9.98
CA ASP A 92 5.18 7.76 -10.63
C ASP A 92 5.82 6.62 -9.82
N LEU A 93 5.04 5.56 -9.64
CA LEU A 93 5.25 4.45 -8.69
C LEU A 93 6.60 3.72 -8.87
N GLU A 94 7.21 3.85 -10.05
CA GLU A 94 8.47 3.18 -10.39
C GLU A 94 9.72 3.90 -9.87
N THR A 95 9.62 5.19 -9.49
CA THR A 95 10.80 6.07 -9.51
C THR A 95 11.51 6.30 -8.17
N LYS A 96 10.88 6.05 -7.01
CA LYS A 96 11.48 6.42 -5.71
C LYS A 96 11.69 5.27 -4.73
N ILE A 97 12.78 5.39 -3.98
CA ILE A 97 13.25 4.49 -2.93
C ILE A 97 13.42 5.30 -1.64
N CYS A 98 13.09 4.70 -0.50
CA CYS A 98 13.39 5.21 0.83
C CYS A 98 14.70 4.56 1.31
N SER A 99 15.69 5.37 1.72
CA SER A 99 16.94 4.87 2.28
C SER A 99 17.03 5.00 3.80
N ASP A 100 16.23 5.91 4.38
CA ASP A 100 16.24 6.23 5.80
C ASP A 100 15.32 5.30 6.59
N THR A 101 15.82 4.75 7.70
CA THR A 101 15.10 3.81 8.57
C THR A 101 13.78 4.36 9.11
N GLU A 102 13.71 5.65 9.46
CA GLU A 102 12.44 6.26 9.93
C GLU A 102 11.40 6.31 8.80
N LYS A 103 11.84 6.57 7.57
CA LYS A 103 10.99 6.62 6.38
C LYS A 103 10.51 5.24 5.97
N VAL A 104 11.35 4.23 6.17
CA VAL A 104 11.03 2.83 5.91
C VAL A 104 9.96 2.32 6.89
N CYS A 105 10.10 2.64 8.18
CA CYS A 105 9.06 2.36 9.18
C CYS A 105 7.73 3.02 8.83
N SER A 106 7.77 4.26 8.33
CA SER A 106 6.56 4.97 7.91
C SER A 106 5.86 4.30 6.72
N CYS A 107 6.62 3.77 5.74
CA CYS A 107 6.06 3.01 4.62
C CYS A 107 5.34 1.75 5.07
N PHE A 108 6.00 0.97 5.94
CA PHE A 108 5.42 -0.24 6.51
C PHE A 108 4.14 0.08 7.29
N ASN A 109 4.18 1.07 8.18
CA ASN A 109 3.05 1.45 9.02
C ASN A 109 1.82 1.86 8.19
N VAL A 110 2.01 2.61 7.09
CA VAL A 110 0.90 2.98 6.21
C VAL A 110 0.32 1.75 5.50
N ALA A 111 1.17 0.83 5.03
CA ALA A 111 0.73 -0.41 4.39
C ALA A 111 -0.04 -1.32 5.36
N GLU A 112 0.45 -1.44 6.60
CA GLU A 112 -0.20 -2.21 7.66
C GLU A 112 -1.54 -1.60 8.07
N ASN A 113 -1.59 -0.28 8.29
CA ASN A 113 -2.83 0.43 8.61
C ASN A 113 -3.88 0.26 7.51
N LEU A 114 -3.48 0.31 6.24
CA LEU A 114 -4.38 0.07 5.12
C LEU A 114 -4.90 -1.37 5.11
N SER A 115 -4.03 -2.36 5.34
CA SER A 115 -4.45 -3.77 5.45
C SER A 115 -5.47 -3.98 6.58
N ILE A 116 -5.19 -3.44 7.78
CA ILE A 116 -6.09 -3.50 8.94
C ILE A 116 -7.44 -2.86 8.62
N PHE A 117 -7.42 -1.69 7.97
CA PHE A 117 -8.64 -1.00 7.55
C PHE A 117 -9.48 -1.86 6.59
N LEU A 118 -8.85 -2.44 5.56
CA LEU A 118 -9.56 -3.28 4.58
C LEU A 118 -10.18 -4.53 5.23
N LYS A 119 -9.50 -5.14 6.20
CA LYS A 119 -10.03 -6.25 7.00
C LYS A 119 -11.22 -5.83 7.86
N LYS A 120 -11.11 -4.68 8.56
CA LYS A 120 -12.21 -4.12 9.37
C LYS A 120 -13.45 -3.82 8.53
N GLU A 121 -13.26 -3.34 7.31
CA GLU A 121 -14.33 -3.08 6.34
C GLU A 121 -14.82 -4.34 5.62
N LYS A 122 -14.29 -5.52 5.94
CA LYS A 122 -14.62 -6.82 5.33
C LYS A 122 -14.44 -6.83 3.80
N ILE A 123 -13.45 -6.08 3.32
CA ILE A 123 -13.07 -6.04 1.91
C ILE A 123 -12.13 -7.20 1.57
N ILE A 124 -11.24 -7.53 2.51
CA ILE A 124 -10.30 -8.64 2.46
C ILE A 124 -10.39 -9.44 3.76
N GLU A 125 -9.89 -10.68 3.76
CA GLU A 125 -9.85 -11.58 4.92
C GLU A 125 -8.61 -11.33 5.82
#